data_AF-A0A672J1V3-F1
#
_entry.id   AF-A0A672J1V3-F1
#
_cell.length_a   1.000
_cell.length_b   1.000
_cell.length_c   1.000
_cell.angle_alpha   90.00
_cell.angle_beta   90.00
_cell.angle_gamma   90.00
#
_symmetry.space_group_name_H-M   'P 1'
#
loop_
_entity.id
_entity.type
_entity.pdbx_description
1 polymer ?
#
loop_
_entity_poly.entity_id
_entity_poly.type
_entity_poly.pdbx_seq_one_letter_code
_entity_poly.pdbx_strand_id
1 'polypeptide(L)'
;MKKQFNRMRQLANQTVGRAEKTEVLSEDLLQVEKRLDLVKQVTHSTHKKLTACLQGQQGTDIEKRSKKLPLTILAQCLEEGAAVLGDDSLLGKMLKLCGETEEKLAQELIQFEFQIERDVVEPLYVLAEVDIPNIQKQRKHLAKLVLDMDSARTRISCQQTCTTSQ
;
A
#
# COMPACT_ATOMS: atom_id res chain seq x y z
N MET A 1 25.26 3.44 -52.98
CA MET A 1 24.60 2.11 -53.06
C MET A 1 24.42 1.43 -51.70
N LYS A 2 25.48 1.23 -50.88
CA LYS A 2 25.39 0.51 -49.58
C LYS A 2 24.41 1.09 -48.55
N LYS A 3 24.25 2.43 -48.47
CA LYS A 3 23.29 3.09 -47.55
C LYS A 3 21.83 2.76 -47.86
N GLN A 4 21.45 2.77 -49.15
CA GLN A 4 20.08 2.44 -49.58
C GLN A 4 19.78 0.96 -49.33
N PHE A 5 20.74 0.06 -49.59
CA PHE A 5 20.61 -1.36 -49.31
C PHE A 5 20.45 -1.65 -47.80
N ASN A 6 21.24 -1.01 -46.93
CA ASN A 6 21.10 -1.15 -45.49
C ASN A 6 19.76 -0.60 -44.97
N ARG A 7 19.27 0.50 -45.55
CA ARG A 7 17.97 1.10 -45.21
C ARG A 7 16.81 0.22 -45.66
N MET A 8 16.91 -0.38 -46.84
CA MET A 8 15.93 -1.32 -47.38
C MET A 8 15.93 -2.64 -46.58
N ARG A 9 17.09 -3.12 -46.13
CA ARG A 9 17.21 -4.26 -45.20
C ARG A 9 16.61 -3.94 -43.83
N GLN A 10 16.77 -2.71 -43.33
CA GLN A 10 16.20 -2.26 -42.07
C GLN A 10 14.67 -2.14 -42.13
N LEU A 11 14.13 -1.65 -43.26
CA LEU A 11 12.69 -1.59 -43.52
C LEU A 11 12.08 -2.98 -43.72
N ALA A 12 12.77 -3.89 -44.42
CA ALA A 12 12.35 -5.28 -44.56
C ALA A 12 12.32 -6.00 -43.20
N ASN A 13 13.33 -5.80 -42.36
CA ASN A 13 13.35 -6.34 -40.99
C ASN A 13 12.28 -5.72 -40.08
N GLN A 14 11.87 -4.46 -40.30
CA GLN A 14 10.74 -3.84 -39.59
C GLN A 14 9.38 -4.36 -40.08
N THR A 15 9.27 -4.75 -41.36
CA THR A 15 7.97 -5.08 -42.00
C THR A 15 7.68 -6.57 -42.05
N VAL A 16 8.72 -7.42 -42.14
CA VAL A 16 8.62 -8.87 -42.40
C VAL A 16 8.80 -9.72 -41.12
N GLY A 17 9.10 -9.08 -39.99
CA GLY A 17 9.23 -9.72 -38.69
C GLY A 17 8.27 -9.13 -37.68
N ARG A 18 6.98 -8.99 -38.02
CA ARG A 18 5.96 -8.89 -36.96
C ARG A 18 6.15 -10.14 -36.12
N ALA A 19 6.83 -10.00 -35.00
CA ALA A 19 6.90 -11.02 -33.98
C ALA A 19 5.46 -11.47 -33.78
N GLU A 20 5.16 -12.73 -34.11
CA GLU A 20 3.96 -13.35 -33.59
C GLU A 20 4.02 -13.10 -32.10
N LYS A 21 3.12 -12.24 -31.62
CA LYS A 21 3.09 -11.78 -30.24
C LYS A 21 3.06 -13.03 -29.39
N THR A 22 4.18 -13.39 -28.77
CA THR A 22 4.18 -14.52 -27.87
C THR A 22 3.16 -14.17 -26.79
N GLU A 23 2.20 -15.05 -26.53
CA GLU A 23 1.03 -14.86 -25.64
C GLU A 23 1.40 -14.62 -24.16
N VAL A 24 2.67 -14.27 -23.87
CA VAL A 24 3.25 -14.10 -22.54
C VAL A 24 2.67 -12.88 -21.81
N LEU A 25 2.13 -11.90 -22.54
CA LEU A 25 1.28 -10.84 -21.99
C LEU A 25 -0.19 -11.22 -22.24
N SER A 26 -0.67 -12.23 -21.51
CA SER A 26 -2.06 -12.71 -21.62
C SER A 26 -3.06 -11.62 -21.21
N GLU A 27 -4.28 -11.72 -21.73
CA GLU A 27 -5.42 -10.87 -21.34
C GLU A 27 -5.64 -10.90 -19.82
N ASP A 28 -5.44 -12.07 -19.19
CA ASP A 28 -5.49 -12.24 -17.74
C ASP A 28 -4.53 -11.32 -17.00
N LEU A 29 -3.32 -11.15 -17.54
CA LEU A 29 -2.27 -10.35 -16.92
C LEU A 29 -2.60 -8.86 -16.96
N LEU A 30 -3.22 -8.40 -18.05
CA LEU A 30 -3.76 -7.04 -18.17
C LEU A 30 -4.96 -6.83 -17.23
N GLN A 31 -5.81 -7.85 -17.06
CA GLN A 31 -6.92 -7.79 -16.13
C GLN A 31 -6.44 -7.71 -14.67
N VAL A 32 -5.40 -8.48 -14.31
CA VAL A 32 -4.74 -8.41 -13.00
C VAL A 32 -4.15 -7.03 -12.77
N GLU A 33 -3.52 -6.42 -13.76
CA GLU A 33 -2.94 -5.07 -13.66
C GLU A 33 -4.01 -4.01 -13.38
N LYS A 34 -5.12 -4.04 -14.14
CA LYS A 34 -6.27 -3.16 -13.90
C LYS A 34 -6.86 -3.37 -12.50
N ARG A 35 -6.94 -4.62 -12.03
CA ARG A 35 -7.42 -4.93 -10.68
C ARG A 35 -6.46 -4.39 -9.61
N LEU A 36 -5.16 -4.45 -9.85
CA LEU A 36 -4.15 -3.95 -8.93
C LEU A 36 -4.26 -2.43 -8.72
N ASP A 37 -4.56 -1.67 -9.78
CA ASP A 37 -4.81 -0.23 -9.68
C ASP A 37 -6.05 0.08 -8.81
N LEU A 38 -7.12 -0.69 -8.96
CA LEU A 38 -8.33 -0.56 -8.13
C LEU A 38 -8.03 -0.91 -6.66
N VAL A 39 -7.30 -1.99 -6.42
CA VAL A 39 -6.88 -2.37 -5.06
C VAL A 39 -6.05 -1.25 -4.44
N LYS A 40 -5.07 -0.70 -5.16
CA LYS A 40 -4.26 0.42 -4.68
C LYS A 40 -5.12 1.62 -4.28
N GLN A 41 -6.05 2.00 -5.15
CA GLN A 41 -6.94 3.14 -4.91
C GLN A 41 -7.78 2.93 -3.65
N VAL A 42 -8.41 1.76 -3.53
CA VAL A 42 -9.26 1.43 -2.38
C VAL A 42 -8.42 1.40 -1.10
N THR A 43 -7.32 0.65 -1.09
CA THR A 43 -6.40 0.53 0.04
C THR A 43 -5.90 1.90 0.51
N HIS A 44 -5.43 2.75 -0.41
CA HIS A 44 -4.93 4.08 -0.07
C HIS A 44 -6.04 4.99 0.50
N SER A 45 -7.24 4.95 -0.09
CA SER A 45 -8.38 5.73 0.41
C SER A 45 -8.85 5.27 1.79
N THR A 46 -8.88 3.96 2.02
CA THR A 46 -9.25 3.34 3.30
C THR A 46 -8.21 3.66 4.36
N HIS A 47 -6.92 3.51 4.06
CA HIS A 47 -5.81 3.90 4.94
C HIS A 47 -5.95 5.35 5.41
N LYS A 48 -6.17 6.28 4.46
CA LYS A 48 -6.30 7.70 4.78
C LYS A 48 -7.51 7.99 5.67
N LYS A 49 -8.67 7.38 5.40
CA LYS A 49 -9.88 7.55 6.22
C LYS A 49 -9.71 6.95 7.60
N LEU A 50 -9.17 5.74 7.69
CA LEU A 50 -8.95 5.06 8.96
C LEU A 50 -7.97 5.83 9.85
N THR A 51 -6.86 6.31 9.27
CA THR A 51 -5.89 7.17 9.96
C THR A 51 -6.56 8.42 10.54
N ALA A 52 -7.48 9.06 9.79
CA ALA A 52 -8.18 10.25 10.25
C ALA A 52 -9.18 10.00 11.38
N CYS A 53 -9.58 8.75 11.62
CA CYS A 53 -10.44 8.37 12.74
C CYS A 53 -9.69 8.17 14.05
N LEU A 54 -8.36 8.00 14.01
CA LEU A 54 -7.53 7.79 15.19
C LEU A 54 -7.04 9.13 15.73
N GLN A 55 -7.12 9.31 17.06
CA GLN A 55 -6.76 10.55 17.75
C GLN A 55 -5.28 10.56 18.16
N GLY A 56 -4.64 9.39 18.28
CA GLY A 56 -3.21 9.26 18.56
C GLY A 56 -2.33 9.76 17.41
N GLN A 57 -1.20 10.40 17.75
CA GLN A 57 -0.14 10.61 16.76
C GLN A 57 0.39 9.25 16.27
N GLN A 58 0.45 9.05 14.95
CA GLN A 58 1.01 7.84 14.36
C GLN A 58 2.45 7.59 14.85
N GLY A 59 2.76 6.33 15.11
CA GLY A 59 4.10 5.88 15.54
C GLY A 59 4.49 6.30 16.97
N THR A 60 3.54 6.81 17.77
CA THR A 60 3.79 7.06 19.20
C THR A 60 3.54 5.82 20.05
N ASP A 61 4.48 5.57 20.96
CA ASP A 61 4.34 4.53 21.99
C ASP A 61 3.09 4.76 22.85
N ILE A 62 2.49 3.68 23.34
CA ILE A 62 1.32 3.67 24.24
C ILE A 62 1.52 4.65 25.40
N GLU A 63 2.73 4.70 25.97
CA GLU A 63 3.03 5.57 27.12
C GLU A 63 3.09 7.06 26.78
N LYS A 64 3.38 7.40 25.51
CA LYS A 64 3.35 8.79 25.02
C LYS A 64 1.94 9.21 24.62
N ARG A 65 1.10 8.26 24.21
CA ARG A 65 -0.28 8.48 23.81
C ARG A 65 -1.18 8.75 25.03
N SER A 66 -0.97 8.01 26.12
CA SER A 66 -1.73 8.19 27.37
C SER A 66 -1.62 9.61 27.93
N LYS A 67 -0.41 10.18 27.97
CA LYS A 67 -0.16 11.52 28.54
C LYS A 67 -0.78 12.68 27.75
N LYS A 68 -1.29 12.44 26.54
CA LYS A 68 -1.87 13.48 25.68
C LYS A 68 -3.36 13.25 25.37
N LEU A 69 -3.91 12.11 25.77
CA LEU A 69 -5.30 11.79 25.47
C LEU A 69 -6.21 12.67 26.35
N PRO A 70 -7.17 13.42 25.77
CA PRO A 70 -8.07 14.27 26.53
C PRO A 70 -8.85 13.52 27.62
N LEU A 71 -9.19 12.25 27.39
CA LEU A 71 -9.89 11.41 28.38
C LEU A 71 -9.04 11.16 29.63
N THR A 72 -7.74 10.89 29.49
CA THR A 72 -6.83 10.73 30.64
C THR A 72 -6.71 12.04 31.44
N ILE A 73 -6.66 13.18 30.74
CA ILE A 73 -6.62 14.50 31.40
C ILE A 73 -7.94 14.76 32.15
N LEU A 74 -9.07 14.40 31.56
CA LEU A 74 -10.38 14.52 32.21
C LEU A 74 -10.49 13.61 33.44
N ALA A 75 -10.07 12.35 33.32
CA ALA A 75 -10.05 11.40 34.44
C ALA A 75 -9.26 11.97 35.64
N GLN A 76 -8.07 12.51 35.38
CA GLN A 76 -7.24 13.13 36.41
C GLN A 76 -7.91 14.37 37.04
N CYS A 77 -8.54 15.23 36.24
CA CYS A 77 -9.28 16.38 36.74
C CYS A 77 -10.45 15.98 37.66
N LEU A 78 -11.15 14.89 37.32
CA LEU A 78 -12.26 14.36 38.13
C LEU A 78 -11.76 13.78 39.46
N GLU A 79 -10.65 13.03 39.44
CA GLU A 79 -9.98 12.50 40.64
C GLU A 79 -9.51 13.63 41.57
N GLU A 80 -8.87 14.67 41.02
CA GLU A 80 -8.43 15.84 41.77
C GLU A 80 -9.62 16.60 42.38
N GLY A 81 -10.71 16.78 41.63
CA GLY A 81 -11.94 17.39 42.12
C GLY A 81 -12.62 16.58 43.22
N ALA A 82 -12.61 15.25 43.12
CA ALA A 82 -13.10 14.35 44.16
C ALA A 82 -12.29 14.49 45.45
N ALA A 83 -10.95 14.54 45.34
CA ALA A 83 -10.06 14.71 46.48
C ALA A 83 -10.29 16.04 47.23
N VAL A 84 -10.56 17.14 46.50
CA VAL A 84 -10.89 18.45 47.09
C VAL A 84 -12.21 18.42 47.86
N LEU A 85 -13.22 17.72 47.34
CA LEU A 85 -14.54 17.61 47.99
C LEU A 85 -14.56 16.64 49.17
N GLY A 86 -13.61 15.70 49.22
CA GLY A 86 -13.48 14.70 50.27
C GLY A 86 -14.46 13.52 50.14
N ASP A 87 -14.12 12.42 50.79
CA ASP A 87 -14.83 11.13 50.68
C ASP A 87 -16.22 11.12 51.34
N ASP A 88 -16.56 12.13 52.14
CA ASP A 88 -17.89 12.26 52.75
C ASP A 88 -18.91 12.95 51.83
N SER A 89 -18.45 13.64 50.79
CA SER A 89 -19.31 14.31 49.81
C SER A 89 -19.90 13.30 48.82
N LEU A 90 -21.23 13.31 48.65
CA LEU A 90 -21.89 12.55 47.59
C LEU A 90 -21.37 12.91 46.20
N LEU A 91 -21.10 14.20 45.97
CA LEU A 91 -20.50 14.68 44.72
C LEU A 91 -19.05 14.20 44.58
N GLY A 92 -18.26 14.20 45.67
CA GLY A 92 -16.90 13.67 45.67
C GLY A 92 -16.85 12.19 45.26
N LYS A 93 -17.72 11.37 45.85
CA LYS A 93 -17.88 9.94 45.47
C LYS A 93 -18.28 9.78 44.01
N MET A 94 -19.19 10.62 43.50
CA MET A 94 -19.61 10.59 42.10
C MET A 94 -18.46 10.96 41.16
N LEU A 95 -17.71 12.03 41.45
CA LEU A 95 -16.55 12.44 40.65
C LEU A 95 -15.47 11.36 40.63
N LYS A 96 -15.21 10.70 41.77
CA LYS A 96 -14.26 9.58 41.84
C LYS A 96 -14.68 8.42 40.94
N LEU A 97 -15.94 7.99 41.01
CA LEU A 97 -16.48 6.94 40.15
C LEU A 97 -16.39 7.31 38.66
N CYS A 98 -16.68 8.58 38.33
CA CYS A 98 -16.53 9.09 36.97
C CYS A 98 -15.06 9.08 36.52
N GLY A 99 -14.13 9.53 37.35
CA GLY A 99 -12.69 9.53 37.06
C GLY A 99 -12.14 8.13 36.79
N GLU A 100 -12.44 7.17 37.67
CA GLU A 100 -12.04 5.76 37.49
C GLU A 100 -12.64 5.14 36.22
N THR A 101 -13.87 5.53 35.85
CA THR A 101 -14.54 5.05 34.63
C THR A 101 -13.91 5.65 33.38
N GLU A 102 -13.62 6.95 33.41
CA GLU A 102 -13.00 7.68 32.30
C GLU A 102 -11.57 7.20 32.04
N GLU A 103 -10.81 6.88 33.11
CA GLU A 103 -9.46 6.30 32.99
C GLU A 103 -9.48 4.93 32.31
N LYS A 104 -10.44 4.06 32.68
CA LYS A 104 -10.62 2.75 32.01
C LYS A 104 -10.99 2.94 30.54
N LEU A 105 -11.90 3.88 30.24
CA LEU A 105 -12.28 4.20 28.86
C LEU A 105 -11.08 4.72 28.05
N ALA A 106 -10.24 5.56 28.65
CA ALA A 106 -9.01 6.06 28.05
C ALA A 106 -8.05 4.91 27.70
N GLN A 107 -7.85 3.95 28.61
CA GLN A 107 -6.99 2.79 28.38
C GLN A 107 -7.49 1.90 27.23
N GLU A 108 -8.78 1.60 27.21
CA GLU A 108 -9.40 0.83 26.12
C GLU A 108 -9.27 1.55 24.77
N LEU A 109 -9.46 2.88 24.75
CA LEU A 109 -9.29 3.68 23.53
C LEU A 109 -7.84 3.65 23.02
N ILE A 110 -6.85 3.80 23.91
CA ILE A 110 -5.43 3.74 23.55
C ILE A 110 -5.08 2.37 22.94
N GLN A 111 -5.56 1.30 23.57
CA GLN A 111 -5.31 -0.06 23.11
C GLN A 111 -5.98 -0.33 21.76
N PHE A 112 -7.23 0.10 21.59
CA PHE A 112 -7.95 0.04 20.32
C PHE A 112 -7.18 0.76 19.22
N GLU A 113 -6.78 2.02 19.43
CA GLU A 113 -6.08 2.79 18.42
C GLU A 113 -4.73 2.17 18.06
N PHE A 114 -3.99 1.66 19.05
CA PHE A 114 -2.72 0.98 18.83
C PHE A 114 -2.88 -0.29 17.99
N GLN A 115 -3.89 -1.12 18.30
CA GLN A 115 -4.17 -2.34 17.54
C GLN A 115 -4.59 -2.03 16.11
N ILE A 116 -5.49 -1.07 15.91
CA ILE A 116 -5.93 -0.67 14.57
C ILE A 116 -4.77 -0.12 13.74
N GLU A 117 -3.90 0.69 14.36
CA GLU A 117 -2.73 1.22 13.67
C GLU A 117 -1.79 0.09 13.20
N ARG A 118 -1.45 -0.83 14.12
CA ARG A 118 -0.50 -1.93 13.85
C ARG A 118 -1.06 -2.98 12.89
N ASP A 119 -2.29 -3.43 13.12
CA ASP A 119 -2.83 -4.63 12.47
C ASP A 119 -3.62 -4.30 11.19
N VAL A 120 -3.96 -3.02 10.98
CA VAL A 120 -4.77 -2.59 9.83
C VAL A 120 -4.13 -1.45 9.07
N VAL A 121 -3.84 -0.31 9.72
CA VAL A 121 -3.34 0.90 9.03
C VAL A 121 -1.97 0.62 8.40
N GLU A 122 -1.01 0.11 9.17
CA GLU A 122 0.35 -0.17 8.69
C GLU A 122 0.36 -1.20 7.53
N PRO A 123 -0.33 -2.35 7.60
CA PRO A 123 -0.43 -3.27 6.47
C PRO A 123 -1.05 -2.65 5.21
N LEU A 124 -2.08 -1.82 5.35
CA LEU A 124 -2.67 -1.12 4.20
C LEU A 124 -1.69 -0.12 3.58
N TYR A 125 -0.92 0.59 4.41
CA TYR A 125 0.14 1.48 3.94
C TYR A 125 1.21 0.72 3.15
N VAL A 126 1.76 -0.35 3.73
CA VAL A 126 2.78 -1.20 3.08
C VAL A 126 2.26 -1.75 1.76
N LEU A 127 1.03 -2.25 1.72
CA LEU A 127 0.42 -2.77 0.50
C LEU A 127 0.34 -1.68 -0.60
N ALA A 128 -0.14 -0.49 -0.25
CA ALA A 128 -0.37 0.59 -1.21
C ALA A 128 0.91 1.28 -1.70
N GLU A 129 1.87 1.52 -0.79
CA GLU A 129 3.06 2.34 -1.04
C GLU A 129 4.33 1.53 -1.32
N VAL A 130 4.37 0.24 -0.95
CA VAL A 130 5.54 -0.62 -1.14
C VAL A 130 5.24 -1.78 -2.10
N ASP A 131 4.30 -2.65 -1.74
CA ASP A 131 4.11 -3.92 -2.46
C ASP A 131 3.55 -3.72 -3.86
N ILE A 132 2.46 -2.95 -3.98
CA ILE A 132 1.84 -2.68 -5.29
C ILE A 132 2.81 -1.97 -6.26
N PRO A 133 3.50 -0.89 -5.87
CA PRO A 133 4.50 -0.26 -6.72
C PRO A 133 5.63 -1.20 -7.13
N ASN A 134 6.08 -2.08 -6.24
CA ASN A 134 7.08 -3.10 -6.55
C ASN A 134 6.56 -4.11 -7.58
N ILE A 135 5.34 -4.62 -7.42
CA ILE A 135 4.70 -5.51 -8.40
C ILE A 135 4.61 -4.82 -9.76
N GLN A 136 4.16 -3.56 -9.81
CA GLN A 136 4.08 -2.77 -11.04
C GLN A 136 5.46 -2.57 -11.71
N LYS A 137 6.51 -2.36 -10.91
CA LYS A 137 7.89 -2.26 -11.40
C LYS A 137 8.36 -3.57 -12.05
N GLN A 138 8.16 -4.70 -11.38
CA GLN A 138 8.52 -6.02 -11.91
C GLN A 138 7.73 -6.37 -13.17
N ARG A 139 6.44 -6.01 -13.21
CA ARG A 139 5.58 -6.16 -14.39
C ARG A 139 6.12 -5.42 -15.61
N LYS A 140 6.51 -4.15 -15.45
CA LYS A 140 7.14 -3.36 -16.52
C LYS A 140 8.45 -3.98 -16.98
N HIS A 141 9.24 -4.51 -16.06
CA HIS A 141 10.48 -5.20 -16.40
C HIS A 141 10.23 -6.49 -17.20
N LEU A 142 9.24 -7.30 -16.79
CA LEU A 142 8.83 -8.50 -17.52
C LEU A 142 8.40 -8.17 -18.95
N ALA A 143 7.59 -7.12 -19.15
CA ALA A 143 7.16 -6.70 -20.49
C ALA A 143 8.36 -6.39 -21.40
N LYS A 144 9.42 -5.79 -20.87
CA LYS A 144 10.66 -5.54 -21.61
C LYS A 144 11.39 -6.84 -21.97
N LEU A 145 11.53 -7.77 -21.01
CA LEU A 145 12.20 -9.05 -21.25
C LEU A 145 11.48 -9.90 -22.29
N VAL A 146 10.15 -9.86 -22.31
CA VAL A 146 9.34 -10.53 -23.34
C VAL A 146 9.66 -9.96 -24.73
N LEU A 147 9.70 -8.63 -24.88
CA LEU A 147 10.05 -8.00 -26.15
C LEU A 147 11.48 -8.35 -26.62
N ASP A 148 12.43 -8.41 -25.69
CA ASP A 148 13.81 -8.80 -25.98
C ASP A 148 13.90 -10.26 -26.43
N MET A 149 13.13 -11.16 -25.80
CA MET A 149 13.03 -12.58 -26.12
C MET A 149 12.35 -12.81 -27.47
N ASP A 150 11.25 -12.12 -27.77
CA ASP A 150 10.56 -12.15 -29.07
C ASP A 150 11.49 -11.67 -30.20
N SER A 151 12.25 -10.61 -29.92
CA SER A 151 13.25 -10.07 -30.85
C SER A 151 14.38 -11.07 -31.12
N ALA A 152 14.85 -11.78 -30.08
CA ALA A 152 15.87 -12.82 -30.24
C ALA A 152 15.34 -14.02 -31.03
N ARG A 153 14.13 -14.49 -30.73
CA ARG A 153 13.47 -15.57 -31.46
C ARG A 153 13.32 -15.25 -32.94
N THR A 154 12.83 -14.05 -33.26
CA THR A 154 12.67 -13.59 -34.66
C THR A 154 14.00 -13.60 -35.41
N ARG A 155 15.10 -13.12 -34.78
CA ARG A 155 16.43 -13.16 -35.40
C ARG A 155 16.90 -14.58 -35.71
N ILE A 156 16.66 -15.53 -34.80
CA ILE A 156 17.03 -16.95 -35.01
C ILE A 156 16.21 -17.55 -36.15
N SER A 157 14.89 -17.35 -36.16
CA SER A 157 14.01 -17.86 -37.23
C SER A 157 14.36 -17.29 -38.61
N CYS A 158 14.73 -16.01 -38.70
CA CYS A 158 15.21 -15.41 -39.95
C CYS A 158 16.54 -16.00 -40.41
N GLN A 159 17.46 -16.34 -39.51
CA GLN A 159 18.72 -17.00 -39.90
C GLN A 159 18.47 -18.43 -40.40
N GLN A 160 17.58 -19.18 -39.75
CA GLN A 160 17.24 -20.54 -40.14
C GLN A 160 16.55 -20.62 -41.50
N THR A 161 15.63 -19.71 -41.81
CA THR A 161 14.95 -19.67 -43.11
C THR A 161 15.89 -19.29 -44.26
N CYS A 162 16.92 -18.46 -44.01
CA CYS A 162 17.94 -18.16 -45.00
C CYS A 162 18.89 -19.33 -45.31
N THR A 163 19.11 -20.26 -44.36
CA THR A 163 19.98 -21.44 -44.57
C THR A 163 19.32 -22.58 -45.33
N THR A 164 17.99 -22.69 -45.32
CA THR A 164 17.25 -23.75 -46.04
C THR A 164 16.95 -23.41 -47.50
N SER A 165 17.29 -22.19 -47.97
CA SER A 165 17.10 -21.74 -49.36
C SER A 165 18.38 -21.75 -50.20
N GLN A 166 19.41 -22.50 -49.79
CA GLN A 166 20.60 -22.79 -50.59
C GLN A 166 20.60 -24.23 -51.08
#